data_AF-A0A815HMY9-F1
#
_entry.id   AF-A0A815HMY9-F1
#
_cell.length_a   1.000
_cell.length_b   1.000
_cell.length_c   1.000
_cell.angle_alpha   90.00
_cell.angle_beta   90.00
_cell.angle_gamma   90.00
#
_symmetry.space_group_name_H-M   'P 1'
#
loop_
_entity.id
_entity.type
_entity.pdbx_description
1 polymer ?
#
loop_
_entity_poly.entity_id
_entity_poly.type
_entity_poly.pdbx_seq_one_letter_code
_entity_poly.pdbx_strand_id
1 'polypeptide(L)'
;MVDINTRNKHMLDRKYICPVCSLILREPVQLTECGHRLCQTCLNAGQEQMNIDLPRTTTAGACIPATAQFEEVHEMLHILAGDIEALVNNEQRLSNESFQMQITLTILKEESSKLK
;
A
#
# COMPACT_ATOMS: atom_id res chain seq x y z
N MET A 1 -7.60 -49.35 5.25
CA MET A 1 -6.86 -48.57 4.24
C MET A 1 -6.78 -47.15 4.74
N VAL A 2 -5.60 -46.71 5.16
CA VAL A 2 -5.36 -45.31 5.56
C VAL A 2 -4.82 -44.61 4.33
N ASP A 3 -5.59 -43.67 3.79
CA ASP A 3 -5.18 -42.86 2.64
C ASP A 3 -3.93 -42.04 2.99
N ILE A 4 -2.82 -42.42 2.37
CA ILE A 4 -1.50 -41.78 2.52
C ILE A 4 -1.51 -40.32 2.02
N ASN A 5 -2.55 -39.89 1.29
CA ASN A 5 -2.64 -38.55 0.72
C ASN A 5 -3.34 -37.51 1.60
N THR A 6 -3.85 -37.87 2.78
CA THR A 6 -4.48 -36.91 3.73
C THR A 6 -3.55 -36.54 4.88
N ARG A 7 -2.28 -36.22 4.61
CA ARG A 7 -1.31 -35.86 5.67
C ARG A 7 -0.40 -34.67 5.42
N ASN A 8 -0.66 -33.79 4.44
CA ASN A 8 0.05 -32.50 4.37
C ASN A 8 -0.80 -31.42 3.68
N LYS A 9 -1.93 -31.03 4.31
CA LYS A 9 -2.53 -29.71 4.08
C LYS A 9 -1.73 -28.65 4.87
N HIS A 10 -0.40 -28.71 4.77
CA HIS A 10 0.44 -27.57 5.15
C HIS A 10 0.34 -26.61 3.97
N MET A 11 -0.20 -25.43 4.24
CA MET A 11 -0.19 -24.28 3.34
C MET A 11 1.23 -24.15 2.78
N LEU A 12 1.46 -24.59 1.55
CA LEU A 12 2.76 -24.41 0.91
C LEU A 12 2.98 -22.91 0.85
N ASP A 13 4.05 -22.46 1.51
CA ASP A 13 4.42 -21.05 1.53
C ASP A 13 4.55 -20.57 0.08
N ARG A 14 3.97 -19.41 -0.23
CA ARG A 14 3.96 -18.83 -1.59
C ARG A 14 5.36 -18.73 -2.18
N LYS A 15 6.41 -18.65 -1.36
CA LYS A 15 7.81 -18.68 -1.80
C LYS A 15 8.24 -19.97 -2.53
N TYR A 16 7.46 -21.05 -2.42
CA TYR A 16 7.69 -22.33 -3.11
C TYR A 16 6.81 -22.54 -4.33
N ILE A 17 5.94 -21.57 -4.65
CA ILE A 17 5.02 -21.63 -5.80
C ILE A 17 5.56 -20.74 -6.90
N CYS A 18 5.60 -21.26 -8.12
CA CYS A 18 5.96 -20.50 -9.31
C CYS A 18 4.84 -19.52 -9.66
N PRO A 19 5.13 -18.21 -9.85
CA PRO A 19 4.11 -17.23 -10.22
C PRO A 19 3.60 -17.41 -11.66
N VAL A 20 4.36 -18.08 -12.53
CA VAL A 20 3.99 -18.29 -13.94
C VAL A 20 3.00 -19.44 -14.08
N CYS A 21 3.33 -20.62 -13.54
CA CYS A 21 2.49 -21.81 -13.69
C CYS A 21 1.61 -22.11 -12.48
N SER A 22 1.74 -21.37 -11.37
CA SER A 22 1.02 -21.60 -10.11
C SER A 22 1.21 -22.99 -9.50
N LEU A 23 2.26 -23.71 -9.91
CA LEU A 23 2.66 -25.01 -9.38
C LEU A 23 3.87 -24.86 -8.44
N ILE A 24 4.18 -25.91 -7.68
CA ILE A 24 5.43 -25.99 -6.92
C ILE A 24 6.61 -25.77 -7.87
N LEU A 25 7.55 -24.92 -7.47
CA LEU A 25 8.76 -24.62 -8.23
C LEU A 25 9.50 -25.91 -8.60
N ARG A 26 9.70 -26.14 -9.90
CA ARG A 26 10.55 -27.20 -10.44
C ARG A 26 11.80 -26.55 -11.01
N GLU A 27 12.96 -26.95 -10.49
CA GLU A 27 14.25 -26.33 -10.84
C GLU A 27 14.17 -24.79 -10.69
N PRO A 28 14.01 -24.29 -9.45
CA PRO A 28 13.81 -22.87 -9.21
C PRO A 28 15.04 -22.06 -9.66
N VAL A 29 14.81 -21.10 -10.55
CA VAL A 29 15.77 -20.06 -10.91
C VAL A 29 15.37 -18.77 -10.22
N GLN A 30 16.33 -18.09 -9.61
CA GLN A 30 16.14 -16.79 -8.99
C GLN A 30 16.59 -15.69 -9.95
N LEU A 31 15.72 -14.72 -10.22
CA LEU A 31 16.06 -13.54 -11.01
C LEU A 31 17.00 -12.63 -10.20
N THR A 32 18.14 -12.25 -10.77
CA THR A 32 19.16 -11.42 -10.09
C THR A 32 18.62 -10.05 -9.71
N GLU A 33 17.82 -9.44 -10.59
CA GLU A 33 17.35 -8.05 -10.44
C GLU A 33 16.26 -7.89 -9.37
N CYS A 34 15.35 -8.86 -9.25
CA CYS A 34 14.16 -8.74 -8.40
C CYS A 34 14.03 -9.84 -7.34
N GLY A 35 14.93 -10.84 -7.32
CA GLY A 35 14.97 -11.89 -6.30
C GLY A 35 13.84 -12.93 -6.36
N HIS A 36 12.87 -12.78 -7.28
CA HIS A 36 11.78 -13.72 -7.46
C HIS A 36 12.27 -15.06 -8.03
N ARG A 37 11.60 -16.14 -7.66
CA ARG A 37 11.88 -17.50 -8.14
C ARG A 37 10.80 -18.00 -9.07
N LEU A 38 11.21 -18.61 -10.17
CA LEU A 38 10.32 -19.30 -11.12
C LEU A 38 10.95 -20.61 -11.59
N CYS A 39 10.18 -21.49 -12.24
CA CYS A 39 10.72 -22.72 -12.80
C CYS A 39 11.68 -22.40 -13.97
N GLN A 40 12.78 -23.15 -14.10
CA GLN A 40 13.71 -23.03 -15.26
C GLN A 40 12.95 -23.11 -16.59
N THR A 41 11.98 -24.02 -16.70
CA THR A 41 11.15 -24.17 -17.90
C THR A 41 10.25 -22.97 -18.16
N CYS A 42 9.70 -22.35 -17.11
CA CYS A 42 8.92 -21.13 -17.22
C CYS A 42 9.78 -19.93 -17.61
N LEU A 43 11.06 -19.91 -17.21
CA LEU A 43 12.02 -18.89 -17.63
C LEU A 43 12.29 -19.00 -19.14
N ASN A 44 12.68 -20.19 -19.58
CA ASN A 44 13.06 -20.47 -20.96
C ASN A 44 11.88 -20.23 -21.93
N ALA A 45 10.67 -20.67 -21.56
CA ALA A 45 9.47 -20.46 -22.37
C ALA A 45 9.11 -18.97 -22.58
N GLY A 46 9.42 -18.12 -21.59
CA GLY A 46 9.24 -16.67 -21.71
C GLY A 46 10.29 -16.00 -22.60
N GLN A 47 11.48 -16.60 -22.76
CA GLN A 47 12.55 -16.07 -23.60
C GLN A 47 12.34 -16.37 -25.09
N GLU A 48 11.71 -17.50 -25.44
CA GLU A 48 11.39 -17.86 -26.83
C GLU A 48 10.29 -16.98 -27.46
N GLN A 49 9.59 -16.15 -26.68
CA GLN A 49 8.54 -15.24 -27.15
C GLN A 49 9.02 -13.78 -27.33
N MET A 50 10.31 -13.49 -27.12
CA MET A 50 10.88 -12.13 -27.11
C MET A 50 11.69 -11.79 -28.39
N ASN A 51 11.17 -12.12 -29.58
CA ASN A 51 11.65 -11.56 -30.85
C ASN A 51 10.51 -10.87 -31.62
N ILE A 52 9.73 -10.06 -30.91
CA ILE A 52 8.76 -9.12 -31.50
C ILE A 52 8.88 -7.80 -30.72
N ASP A 53 9.31 -6.75 -31.41
CA ASP A 53 9.26 -5.36 -30.97
C ASP A 53 7.82 -4.96 -30.61
N LEU A 54 7.39 -5.14 -29.36
CA LEU A 54 6.07 -4.70 -28.90
C LEU A 54 6.19 -3.78 -27.67
N PRO A 55 5.43 -2.67 -27.62
CA PRO A 55 5.63 -1.62 -26.63
C PRO A 55 5.33 -2.14 -25.23
N ARG A 56 6.10 -1.66 -24.25
CA ARG A 56 5.86 -1.85 -22.81
C ARG A 56 4.47 -1.33 -22.42
N THR A 57 3.44 -2.17 -22.54
CA THR A 57 2.15 -1.98 -21.88
C THR A 57 1.56 -3.33 -21.52
N THR A 58 1.71 -3.64 -20.22
CA THR A 58 0.72 -4.23 -19.32
C THR A 58 0.27 -5.70 -19.48
N THR A 59 0.28 -6.36 -18.33
CA THR A 59 -0.46 -7.58 -17.91
C THR A 59 0.17 -8.96 -18.18
N ALA A 60 0.40 -9.68 -17.07
CA ALA A 60 0.91 -11.05 -16.92
C ALA A 60 2.35 -11.32 -17.41
N GLY A 61 3.35 -10.97 -16.58
CA GLY A 61 4.71 -11.53 -16.71
C GLY A 61 5.88 -10.57 -16.53
N ALA A 62 5.64 -9.26 -16.39
CA ALA A 62 6.73 -8.31 -16.12
C ALA A 62 7.05 -8.28 -14.61
N CYS A 63 8.30 -8.60 -14.22
CA CYS A 63 8.79 -8.32 -12.87
C CYS A 63 8.82 -6.79 -12.72
N ILE A 64 7.80 -6.19 -12.11
CA ILE A 64 7.82 -4.78 -11.74
C ILE A 64 8.89 -4.63 -10.65
N PRO A 65 9.91 -3.77 -10.81
CA PRO A 65 10.91 -3.55 -9.77
C PRO A 65 10.21 -3.09 -8.49
N ALA A 66 10.68 -3.55 -7.32
CA ALA A 66 10.05 -3.24 -6.03
C ALA A 66 9.88 -1.73 -5.77
N THR A 67 10.66 -0.88 -6.44
CA THR A 67 10.59 0.58 -6.38
C THR A 67 9.32 1.17 -7.00
N ALA A 68 8.66 0.50 -7.94
CA ALA A 68 7.44 0.96 -8.59
C ALA A 68 6.15 0.50 -7.89
N GLN A 69 6.26 -0.13 -6.70
CA GLN A 69 5.10 -0.52 -5.88
C GLN A 69 4.66 0.57 -4.88
N PHE A 70 5.34 1.72 -4.85
CA PHE A 70 5.15 2.73 -3.80
C PHE A 70 4.50 4.03 -4.26
N GLU A 71 4.18 4.17 -5.54
CA GLU A 71 3.67 5.44 -6.09
C GLU A 71 2.24 5.74 -5.59
N GLU A 72 1.37 4.72 -5.53
CA GLU A 72 0.02 4.84 -4.94
C GLU A 72 0.05 5.13 -3.43
N VAL A 73 0.98 4.50 -2.71
CA VAL A 73 1.15 4.70 -1.26
C VAL A 73 1.67 6.11 -0.96
N HIS A 74 2.54 6.64 -1.81
CA HIS A 74 3.08 7.98 -1.68
C HIS A 74 1.99 9.05 -1.88
N GLU A 75 1.13 8.89 -2.89
CA GLU A 75 0.00 9.82 -3.10
C GLU A 75 -0.98 9.80 -1.92
N MET A 76 -1.31 8.61 -1.40
CA MET A 76 -2.16 8.47 -0.22
C MET A 76 -1.54 9.12 1.03
N LEU A 77 -0.21 9.04 1.19
CA LEU A 77 0.50 9.68 2.30
C LEU A 77 0.44 11.22 2.22
N HIS A 78 0.56 11.79 1.02
CA HIS A 78 0.43 13.24 0.82
C HIS A 78 -0.98 13.75 1.12
N ILE A 79 -2.00 13.02 0.70
CA ILE A 79 -3.40 13.36 1.01
C ILE A 79 -3.63 13.37 2.53
N LEU A 80 -3.19 12.30 3.22
CA LEU A 80 -3.35 12.19 4.67
C LEU A 80 -2.61 13.29 5.43
N ALA A 81 -1.42 13.68 4.98
CA ALA A 81 -0.67 14.80 5.58
C ALA A 81 -1.45 16.12 5.46
N GLY A 82 -2.03 16.40 4.29
CA GLY A 82 -2.87 17.59 4.09
C GLY A 82 -4.11 17.62 4.96
N ASP A 83 -4.78 16.47 5.13
CA ASP A 83 -5.95 16.35 6.00
C ASP A 83 -5.60 16.63 7.47
N ILE A 84 -4.45 16.14 7.94
CA ILE A 84 -3.96 16.40 9.32
C ILE A 84 -3.74 17.90 9.52
N GLU A 85 -3.06 18.58 8.59
CA GLU A 85 -2.83 20.02 8.67
C GLU A 85 -4.15 20.80 8.70
N ALA A 86 -5.12 20.43 7.87
CA ALA A 86 -6.44 21.05 7.86
C ALA A 86 -7.18 20.89 9.20
N LEU A 87 -7.11 19.70 9.81
CA LEU A 87 -7.71 19.44 11.13
C LEU A 87 -7.04 20.28 12.23
N VAL A 88 -5.71 20.35 12.27
CA VAL A 88 -4.97 21.16 13.26
C VAL A 88 -5.34 22.63 13.14
N ASN A 89 -5.40 23.16 11.91
CA ASN A 89 -5.79 24.56 11.68
C ASN A 89 -7.23 24.83 12.13
N ASN A 90 -8.15 23.89 11.90
CA ASN A 90 -9.54 24.03 12.35
C ASN A 90 -9.66 24.01 13.88
N GLU A 91 -8.91 23.14 14.57
CA GLU A 91 -8.86 23.11 16.03
C GLU A 91 -8.36 24.44 16.61
N GLN A 92 -7.29 25.00 16.05
CA GLN A 92 -6.77 26.31 16.45
C GLN A 92 -7.81 27.43 16.23
N ARG A 93 -8.53 27.41 15.11
CA ARG A 93 -9.61 28.39 14.84
C ARG A 93 -10.72 28.31 15.88
N LEU A 94 -11.20 27.10 16.20
CA LEU A 94 -12.24 26.88 17.21
C LEU A 94 -11.77 27.34 18.60
N SER A 95 -10.52 27.08 18.96
CA SER A 95 -9.91 27.55 20.21
C SER A 95 -9.91 29.08 20.30
N ASN A 96 -9.50 29.76 19.21
CA ASN A 96 -9.50 31.22 19.14
C ASN A 96 -10.91 31.80 19.26
N GLU A 97 -11.91 31.24 18.58
CA GLU A 97 -13.30 31.69 18.65
C GLU A 97 -13.89 31.50 20.05
N SER A 98 -13.60 30.37 20.70
CA SER A 98 -13.99 30.10 22.08
C SER A 98 -13.41 31.13 23.05
N PHE A 99 -12.12 31.45 22.90
CA PHE A 99 -11.47 32.46 23.71
C PHE A 99 -12.07 33.86 23.51
N GLN A 100 -12.37 34.24 22.26
CA GLN A 100 -13.05 35.51 21.97
C GLN A 100 -14.44 35.58 22.61
N MET A 101 -15.22 34.49 22.53
CA MET A 101 -16.53 34.40 23.19
C MET A 101 -16.40 34.57 24.71
N GLN A 102 -15.39 33.95 25.33
CA GLN A 102 -15.13 34.08 26.76
C GLN A 102 -14.84 35.53 27.16
N ILE A 103 -14.06 36.25 26.36
CA ILE A 103 -13.79 37.69 26.57
C ILE A 103 -15.10 38.48 26.45
N THR A 104 -15.86 38.30 25.38
CA THR A 104 -17.13 39.02 25.16
C THR A 104 -18.10 38.80 26.32
N LEU A 105 -18.27 37.55 26.77
CA LEU A 105 -19.12 37.25 27.92
C LEU A 105 -18.65 37.92 29.22
N THR A 106 -17.34 38.04 29.41
CA THR A 106 -16.76 38.70 30.58
C THR A 106 -17.07 40.20 30.55
N ILE A 107 -16.89 40.85 29.41
CA ILE A 107 -17.22 42.28 29.22
C ILE A 107 -18.71 42.52 29.48
N LEU A 108 -19.59 41.74 28.85
CA LEU A 108 -21.04 41.89 29.02
C LEU A 108 -21.49 41.68 30.46
N LYS A 109 -20.87 40.75 31.19
CA LYS A 109 -21.12 40.56 32.63
C LYS A 109 -20.72 41.78 33.45
N GLU A 110 -19.57 42.38 33.14
CA GLU A 110 -19.10 43.58 33.83
C GLU A 110 -20.02 44.77 33.55
N GLU A 111 -20.43 44.97 32.29
CA GLU A 111 -21.37 46.04 31.92
C GLU A 111 -22.75 45.84 32.57
N SER A 112 -23.27 44.61 32.57
CA SER A 112 -24.53 44.30 33.25
C SER A 112 -24.45 44.54 34.77
N SER A 113 -23.28 44.34 35.38
CA SER A 113 -23.07 44.61 36.81
C SER A 113 -23.07 46.10 37.15
N LYS A 114 -22.69 46.97 36.20
CA LYS A 114 -22.70 48.44 36.35
C LYS A 114 -24.11 49.05 36.21
N LEU A 115 -25.05 48.30 35.63
CA LEU A 115 -26.43 48.72 35.40
C LEU A 115 -27.39 48.35 36.56
N LYS A 116 -26.91 47.61 37.57
CA LYS A 116 -27.65 47.26 38.78
C LYS A 116 -27.22 48.16 39.94
#